data_AF-A0A947FH06-F1
#
_entry.id   AF-A0A947FH06-F1
#
_cell.length_a   1.000
_cell.length_b   1.000
_cell.length_c   1.000
_cell.angle_alpha   90.00
_cell.angle_beta   90.00
_cell.angle_gamma   90.00
#
_symmetry.space_group_name_H-M   'P 1'
#
loop_
_entity.id
_entity.type
_entity.pdbx_description
1 polymer ?
#
loop_
_entity_poly.entity_id
_entity_poly.type
_entity_poly.pdbx_seq_one_letter_code
_entity_poly.pdbx_strand_id
1 'polypeptide(L)'
;ATERQLRSMAERGSRAADLLRTRVDVERSAQNQDLLASMDRRADLQLRLQRTVEGLSVVAISYYAVNLASYLAYPLTESAGIGKGATTAILTPVIILAVWLMVRRIRRALH
;
A
#
# COMPACT_ATOMS: atom_id res chain seq x y z
N ALA A 1 49.15 -6.83 49.81
CA ALA A 1 48.05 -7.78 49.52
C ALA A 1 46.77 -7.04 49.10
N THR A 2 46.34 -6.03 49.86
CA THR A 2 45.13 -5.22 49.64
C THR A 2 45.08 -4.54 48.27
N GLU A 3 46.18 -3.96 47.80
CA GLU A 3 46.25 -3.30 46.48
C GLU A 3 46.00 -4.26 45.30
N ARG A 4 46.48 -5.51 45.41
CA ARG A 4 46.21 -6.57 44.41
C ARG A 4 44.74 -6.98 44.40
N GLN A 5 44.10 -7.04 45.56
CA GLN A 5 42.66 -7.31 45.67
C GLN A 5 41.82 -6.17 45.05
N LEU A 6 42.14 -4.92 45.37
CA LEU A 6 41.48 -3.76 44.79
C LEU A 6 41.59 -3.74 43.26
N ARG A 7 42.78 -4.02 42.72
CA ARG A 7 43.02 -4.10 41.27
C ARG A 7 42.22 -5.22 40.61
N SER A 8 42.17 -6.41 41.23
CA SER A 8 41.36 -7.52 40.75
C SER A 8 39.85 -7.21 40.78
N MET A 9 39.36 -6.46 41.76
CA MET A 9 37.95 -6.06 41.83
C MET A 9 37.62 -5.04 40.75
N ALA A 10 38.48 -4.03 40.56
CA ALA A 10 38.32 -3.02 39.51
C ALA A 10 38.26 -3.65 38.10
N GLU A 11 39.13 -4.61 37.80
CA GLU A 11 39.10 -5.33 36.53
C GLU A 11 37.81 -6.13 36.31
N ARG A 12 37.30 -6.78 37.35
CA ARG A 12 36.02 -7.51 37.28
C ARG A 12 34.85 -6.55 37.08
N GLY A 13 34.88 -5.40 37.73
CA GLY A 13 33.91 -4.32 37.55
C GLY A 13 33.91 -3.79 36.11
N SER A 14 35.09 -3.55 35.54
CA SER A 14 35.24 -3.13 34.13
C SER A 14 34.66 -4.18 33.18
N ARG A 15 35.04 -5.45 33.33
CA ARG A 15 34.52 -6.53 32.48
C ARG A 15 33.01 -6.69 32.61
N ALA A 16 32.46 -6.55 33.81
CA ALA A 16 31.01 -6.58 34.02
C ALA A 16 30.30 -5.40 33.34
N ALA A 17 30.89 -4.20 33.38
CA ALA A 17 30.35 -3.03 32.69
C ALA A 17 30.37 -3.21 31.15
N ASP A 18 31.45 -3.77 30.60
CA ASP A 18 31.57 -4.05 29.16
C ASP A 18 30.55 -5.09 28.68
N LEU A 19 30.34 -6.15 29.47
CA LEU A 19 29.33 -7.17 29.17
C LEU A 19 27.90 -6.61 29.28
N LEU A 20 27.62 -5.78 30.28
CA LEU A 20 26.33 -5.10 30.41
C LEU A 20 26.08 -4.20 29.20
N ARG A 21 27.08 -3.40 28.81
CA ARG A 21 27.00 -2.54 27.62
C ARG A 21 26.69 -3.35 26.37
N THR A 22 27.43 -4.43 26.15
CA THR A 22 27.20 -5.35 25.03
C THR A 22 25.80 -5.95 25.06
N ARG A 23 25.32 -6.39 26.24
CA ARG A 23 23.99 -6.95 26.39
C ARG A 23 22.90 -5.95 26.02
N VAL A 24 23.01 -4.70 26.50
CA VAL A 24 22.05 -3.65 26.16
C VAL A 24 22.10 -3.33 24.66
N ASP A 25 23.28 -3.30 24.05
CA ASP A 25 23.41 -3.02 22.61
C ASP A 25 22.82 -4.16 21.75
N VAL A 26 22.97 -5.41 22.17
CA VAL A 26 22.32 -6.57 21.54
C VAL A 26 20.79 -6.51 21.71
N GLU A 27 20.29 -6.17 22.90
CA GLU A 27 18.86 -6.05 23.17
C GLU A 27 18.21 -4.93 22.36
N ARG A 28 18.89 -3.78 22.21
CA ARG A 28 18.45 -2.70 21.31
C ARG A 28 18.45 -3.14 19.86
N SER A 29 19.45 -3.91 19.43
CA SER A 29 19.53 -4.44 18.06
C SER A 29 18.37 -5.40 17.78
N ALA A 30 18.04 -6.28 18.72
CA ALA A 30 16.88 -7.17 18.62
C ALA A 30 15.56 -6.38 18.57
N GLN A 31 15.39 -5.37 19.43
CA GLN A 31 14.20 -4.51 19.40
C GLN A 31 14.04 -3.76 18.07
N ASN A 32 15.14 -3.25 17.50
CA ASN A 32 15.11 -2.60 16.19
C ASN A 32 14.73 -3.58 15.07
N GLN A 33 15.24 -4.82 15.10
CA GLN A 33 14.85 -5.86 14.15
C GLN A 33 13.35 -6.16 14.24
N ASP A 34 12.80 -6.27 15.46
CA ASP A 34 11.37 -6.49 15.67
C ASP A 34 10.52 -5.31 15.16
N LEU A 35 11.00 -4.08 15.38
CA LEU A 35 10.35 -2.87 14.88
C LEU A 35 10.31 -2.87 13.36
N LEU A 36 11.43 -3.12 12.69
CA LEU A 36 11.52 -3.20 11.22
C LEU A 36 10.60 -4.31 10.68
N ALA A 37 10.62 -5.49 11.29
CA ALA A 37 9.73 -6.58 10.89
C ALA A 37 8.24 -6.20 11.06
N SER A 38 7.91 -5.41 12.08
CA SER A 38 6.55 -4.90 12.27
C SER A 38 6.18 -3.83 11.24
N MET A 39 7.13 -2.97 10.84
CA MET A 39 6.96 -1.97 9.79
C MET A 39 6.71 -2.64 8.45
N ASP A 40 7.48 -3.65 8.09
CA ASP A 40 7.32 -4.41 6.83
C ASP A 40 5.94 -5.07 6.75
N ARG A 41 5.48 -5.71 7.83
CA ARG A 41 4.13 -6.28 7.90
C ARG A 41 3.05 -5.21 7.69
N ARG A 42 3.20 -4.04 8.31
CA ARG A 42 2.25 -2.93 8.15
C ARG A 42 2.29 -2.36 6.73
N ALA A 43 3.47 -2.25 6.13
CA ALA A 43 3.64 -1.77 4.76
C ALA A 43 2.97 -2.72 3.76
N ASP A 44 3.14 -4.04 3.90
CA ASP A 44 2.46 -5.02 3.04
C ASP A 44 0.93 -4.92 3.15
N LEU A 45 0.42 -4.78 4.38
CA LEU A 45 -1.01 -4.57 4.60
C LEU A 45 -1.51 -3.27 3.96
N GLN A 46 -0.75 -2.17 4.08
CA GLN A 46 -1.10 -0.89 3.45
C GLN A 46 -1.11 -1.01 1.92
N LEU A 47 -0.14 -1.71 1.32
CA LEU A 47 -0.12 -1.96 -0.12
C LEU A 47 -1.32 -2.80 -0.58
N ARG A 48 -1.73 -3.81 0.18
CA ARG A 48 -2.94 -4.60 -0.11
C ARG A 48 -4.18 -3.71 -0.05
N LEU A 49 -4.32 -2.89 1.00
CA LEU A 49 -5.45 -1.98 1.15
C LEU A 49 -5.51 -0.97 -0.02
N GLN A 50 -4.38 -0.36 -0.40
CA GLN A 50 -4.32 0.55 -1.55
C GLN A 50 -4.79 -0.15 -2.83
N ARG A 51 -4.26 -1.35 -3.13
CA ARG A 51 -4.69 -2.14 -4.30
C ARG A 51 -6.19 -2.47 -4.28
N THR A 52 -6.77 -2.74 -3.10
CA THR A 52 -8.22 -2.97 -3.01
C THR A 52 -9.04 -1.71 -3.31
N VAL A 53 -8.62 -0.54 -2.81
CA VAL A 53 -9.29 0.74 -3.09
C VAL A 53 -9.14 1.14 -4.55
N GLU A 54 -7.99 0.85 -5.16
CA GLU A 54 -7.78 1.04 -6.59
C GLU A 54 -8.71 0.19 -7.45
N GLY A 55 -9.02 -1.04 -7.05
CA GLY A 55 -10.02 -1.88 -7.72
C GLY A 55 -11.41 -1.24 -7.71
N LEU A 56 -11.81 -0.70 -6.55
CA LEU A 56 -13.08 0.01 -6.39
C LEU A 56 -13.16 1.29 -7.23
N SER A 57 -12.02 1.95 -7.48
CA SER A 57 -11.98 3.16 -8.32
C SER A 57 -12.49 2.90 -9.75
N VAL A 58 -12.30 1.70 -10.30
CA VAL A 58 -12.82 1.34 -11.64
C VAL A 58 -14.34 1.43 -11.67
N VAL A 59 -15.01 0.98 -10.60
CA VAL A 59 -16.47 1.05 -10.48
C VAL A 59 -16.92 2.50 -10.41
N ALA A 60 -16.29 3.31 -9.55
CA ALA A 60 -16.63 4.72 -9.38
C ALA A 60 -16.43 5.53 -10.67
N ILE A 61 -15.26 5.39 -11.31
CA ILE A 61 -14.95 6.07 -12.57
C ILE A 61 -15.92 5.62 -13.68
N SER A 62 -16.20 4.32 -13.77
CA SER A 62 -17.12 3.80 -14.79
C SER A 62 -18.53 4.35 -14.62
N TYR A 63 -19.05 4.45 -13.39
CA TYR A 63 -20.37 5.02 -13.14
C TYR A 63 -20.49 6.46 -13.66
N TYR A 64 -19.52 7.32 -13.34
CA TYR A 64 -19.53 8.70 -13.83
C TYR A 64 -19.31 8.77 -15.34
N ALA A 65 -18.39 7.96 -15.88
CA ALA A 65 -18.11 7.92 -17.31
C ALA A 65 -19.33 7.47 -18.12
N VAL A 66 -20.07 6.44 -17.66
CA VAL A 66 -21.31 5.97 -18.30
C VAL A 66 -22.38 7.06 -18.31
N ASN A 67 -22.58 7.74 -17.18
CA ASN A 67 -23.54 8.83 -17.10
C ASN A 67 -23.18 9.97 -18.06
N LEU A 68 -21.93 10.43 -18.02
CA LEU A 68 -21.46 11.53 -18.88
C LEU A 68 -21.55 11.16 -20.37
N ALA A 69 -21.08 9.98 -20.74
CA ALA A 69 -21.16 9.50 -22.12
C ALA A 69 -22.61 9.30 -22.58
N SER A 70 -23.51 8.84 -21.71
CA SER A 70 -24.93 8.72 -22.03
C SER A 70 -25.56 10.08 -22.31
N TYR A 71 -25.22 11.13 -21.54
CA TYR A 71 -25.70 12.49 -21.80
C TYR A 71 -25.19 13.06 -23.13
N LEU A 72 -23.97 12.72 -23.53
CA LEU A 72 -23.41 13.16 -24.82
C LEU A 72 -23.97 12.36 -26.00
N ALA A 73 -24.17 11.06 -25.82
CA ALA A 73 -24.66 10.17 -26.87
C ALA A 73 -26.17 10.29 -27.09
N TYR A 74 -26.94 10.54 -26.03
CA TYR A 74 -28.40 10.55 -26.08
C TYR A 74 -28.98 11.45 -27.19
N PRO A 75 -28.60 12.75 -27.31
CA PRO A 75 -29.14 13.63 -28.35
C PRO A 75 -28.86 13.13 -29.79
N LEU A 76 -27.71 12.48 -29.99
CA LEU A 76 -27.33 11.89 -31.27
C LEU A 76 -28.14 10.62 -31.55
N THR A 77 -28.33 9.77 -30.55
CA THR A 77 -29.06 8.51 -30.70
C THR A 77 -30.57 8.69 -30.78
N GLU A 78 -31.11 9.74 -30.14
CA GLU A 78 -32.51 10.12 -30.23
C GLU A 78 -32.86 10.55 -31.66
N SER A 79 -31.96 11.29 -32.33
CA SER A 79 -32.13 11.63 -33.74
C SER A 79 -32.11 10.42 -34.68
N ALA A 80 -31.55 9.28 -34.24
CA ALA A 80 -31.52 8.00 -34.95
C ALA A 80 -32.65 7.04 -34.53
N GLY A 81 -33.59 7.46 -33.66
CA GLY A 81 -34.69 6.62 -33.17
C GLY A 81 -34.29 5.57 -32.13
N ILE A 82 -33.06 5.63 -31.59
CA ILE A 82 -32.58 4.72 -30.55
C ILE A 82 -32.93 5.31 -29.18
N GLY A 83 -33.73 4.59 -28.41
CA GLY A 83 -34.14 5.02 -27.08
C GLY A 83 -33.00 5.03 -26.06
N LYS A 84 -33.08 5.93 -25.08
CA LYS A 84 -32.08 6.12 -24.02
C LYS A 84 -31.63 4.81 -23.34
N GLY A 85 -32.58 3.92 -23.05
CA GLY A 85 -32.29 2.64 -22.42
C GLY A 85 -31.36 1.75 -23.25
N ALA A 86 -31.58 1.68 -24.56
CA ALA A 86 -30.73 0.91 -25.47
C ALA A 86 -29.34 1.55 -25.61
N THR A 87 -29.26 2.88 -25.73
CA THR A 87 -28.00 3.62 -25.77
C THR A 87 -27.16 3.37 -24.52
N THR A 88 -27.73 3.51 -23.31
CA THR A 88 -27.03 3.26 -22.06
C THR A 88 -26.63 1.79 -21.91
N ALA A 89 -27.50 0.85 -22.30
CA ALA A 89 -27.21 -0.59 -22.22
C ALA A 89 -26.00 -1.00 -23.08
N ILE A 90 -25.84 -0.41 -24.26
CA ILE A 90 -24.70 -0.66 -25.16
C ILE A 90 -23.44 0.07 -24.66
N LEU A 91 -23.57 1.32 -24.22
CA LEU A 91 -22.43 2.12 -23.74
C LEU A 91 -21.80 1.55 -22.47
N THR A 92 -22.61 1.01 -21.56
CA THR A 92 -22.15 0.52 -20.25
C THR A 92 -21.00 -0.49 -20.34
N PRO A 93 -21.12 -1.63 -21.04
CA PRO A 93 -20.03 -2.61 -21.14
C PRO A 93 -18.81 -2.04 -21.87
N VAL A 94 -19.01 -1.20 -22.90
CA VAL A 94 -17.92 -0.57 -23.66
C VAL A 94 -17.09 0.34 -22.74
N ILE A 95 -17.75 1.17 -21.95
CA ILE A 95 -17.08 2.11 -21.04
C ILE A 95 -16.40 1.37 -19.89
N ILE A 96 -17.07 0.39 -19.27
CA ILE A 96 -16.44 -0.42 -18.22
C ILE A 96 -15.17 -1.10 -18.74
N LEU A 97 -15.22 -1.67 -19.94
CA LEU A 97 -14.05 -2.31 -20.55
C LEU A 97 -12.95 -1.30 -20.86
N ALA A 98 -13.29 -0.14 -21.42
CA ALA A 98 -12.34 0.92 -21.74
C ALA A 98 -11.65 1.46 -20.49
N VAL A 99 -12.40 1.77 -19.43
CA VAL A 99 -11.86 2.22 -18.13
C VAL A 99 -10.99 1.13 -17.51
N TRP A 100 -11.44 -0.13 -17.51
CA TRP A 100 -10.65 -1.23 -16.98
C TRP A 100 -9.32 -1.40 -17.73
N LEU A 101 -9.33 -1.35 -19.07
CA LEU A 101 -8.12 -1.42 -19.90
C LEU A 101 -7.20 -0.23 -19.65
N MET A 102 -7.74 0.99 -19.55
CA MET A 102 -6.98 2.21 -19.27
C MET A 102 -6.28 2.11 -17.92
N VAL A 103 -7.02 1.81 -16.85
CA VAL A 103 -6.44 1.68 -15.49
C VAL A 103 -5.44 0.52 -15.45
N ARG A 104 -5.74 -0.61 -16.11
CA ARG A 104 -4.80 -1.74 -16.21
C ARG A 104 -3.52 -1.38 -16.97
N ARG A 105 -3.59 -0.51 -17.98
CA ARG A 105 -2.43 -0.04 -18.75
C ARG A 105 -1.57 0.91 -17.92
N ILE A 106 -2.18 1.87 -17.23
CA ILE A 106 -1.48 2.81 -16.34
C ILE A 106 -0.74 2.04 -15.25
N ARG A 107 -1.40 1.07 -14.60
CA ARG A 107 -0.75 0.23 -13.59
C ARG A 107 0.46 -0.55 -14.12
N ARG A 108 0.37 -1.08 -15.34
CA ARG A 108 1.49 -1.79 -15.99
C ARG A 108 2.64 -0.89 -16.42
N ALA A 109 2.44 0.43 -16.46
CA ALA A 109 3.49 1.39 -16.80
C ALA A 109 4.16 1.99 -15.54
N LEU A 110 3.45 2.02 -14.41
CA LEU A 110 3.93 2.57 -13.14
C LEU A 110 4.54 1.52 -12.20
N HIS A 111 4.16 0.24 -12.35
CA HIS A 111 4.79 -0.91 -11.69
C HIS A 111 5.74 -1.62 -12.64
#